data_AF-A0A2V6H0W4-F1
#
_entry.id   AF-A0A2V6H0W4-F1
#
_cell.length_a   1.000
_cell.length_b   1.000
_cell.length_c   1.000
_cell.angle_alpha   90.00
_cell.angle_beta   90.00
_cell.angle_gamma   90.00
#
_symmetry.space_group_name_H-M   'P 1'
#
loop_
_entity.id
_entity.type
_entity.pdbx_description
1 polymer ?
#
loop_
_entity_poly.entity_id
_entity_poly.type
_entity_poly.pdbx_seq_one_letter_code
_entity_poly.pdbx_strand_id
1 'polypeptide(L)'
;MCSISKSLEAITPFVAIECAGVGALVDHEHCRQNLLRRILGTRNFSGQVGELLQARRFPDLILICIGHNNVDWAWRCPQHELDTPEERLPRLSEEFRQNYARELRRLLEGARIQQHRVAIVVYGLINFESYFKGREAAERLQESDTTLYPHLETTYKYFISFNPAYRRNLSRLASMVNEELRAMVEALNREFSKQIEQIQLRYSNALATADLSCAELLHPIDGWHASVEGHNVLADAAFSDLKPSLEFLGIR
;
A
#
# COMPACT_ATOMS: atom_id res chain seq x y z
N MET A 1 17.12 11.33 4.13
CA MET A 1 15.68 11.07 3.98
C MET A 1 15.22 11.62 2.64
N CYS A 2 15.27 10.76 1.63
CA CYS A 2 14.55 10.89 0.37
C CYS A 2 13.08 10.64 0.65
N SER A 3 12.23 11.51 0.11
CA SER A 3 10.78 11.31 0.10
C SER A 3 10.32 11.71 -1.29
N ILE A 4 9.25 11.09 -1.78
CA ILE A 4 8.67 11.43 -3.08
C ILE A 4 8.39 12.94 -3.17
N SER A 5 7.89 13.55 -2.08
CA SER A 5 7.66 15.00 -1.98
C SER A 5 8.94 15.80 -2.25
N LYS A 6 10.05 15.53 -1.54
CA LYS A 6 11.34 16.22 -1.77
C LYS A 6 11.85 16.06 -3.19
N SER A 7 11.73 14.87 -3.78
CA SER A 7 12.16 14.62 -5.15
C SER A 7 11.29 15.36 -6.17
N LEU A 8 9.99 15.49 -5.90
CA LEU A 8 9.07 16.31 -6.71
C LEU A 8 9.33 17.82 -6.55
N GLU A 9 9.69 18.29 -5.34
CA GLU A 9 9.94 19.71 -5.06
C GLU A 9 11.13 20.23 -5.88
N ALA A 10 12.10 19.35 -6.16
CA ALA A 10 13.25 19.65 -7.01
C ALA A 10 12.86 19.84 -8.50
N ILE A 11 11.70 19.34 -8.93
CA ILE A 11 11.23 19.38 -10.32
C ILE A 11 10.23 20.52 -10.53
N THR A 12 9.24 20.63 -9.64
CA THR A 12 8.16 21.59 -9.80
C THR A 12 7.59 22.01 -8.43
N PRO A 13 7.17 23.27 -8.24
CA PRO A 13 6.36 23.64 -7.10
C PRO A 13 5.04 22.85 -7.10
N PHE A 14 4.60 22.37 -5.94
CA PHE A 14 3.31 21.70 -5.79
C PHE A 14 2.71 21.97 -4.40
N VAL A 15 1.44 21.59 -4.26
CA VAL A 15 0.74 21.52 -2.97
C VAL A 15 0.43 20.06 -2.69
N ALA A 16 0.97 19.51 -1.61
CA ALA A 16 0.67 18.15 -1.17
C ALA A 16 -0.51 18.13 -0.20
N ILE A 17 -1.34 17.10 -0.32
CA ILE A 17 -2.37 16.74 0.66
C ILE A 17 -2.10 15.29 1.04
N GLU A 18 -1.81 15.05 2.31
CA GLU A 18 -1.70 13.69 2.84
C GLU A 18 -3.06 13.25 3.38
N CYS A 19 -3.70 12.33 2.65
CA CYS A 19 -4.95 11.69 3.10
C CYS A 19 -4.70 10.35 3.79
N ALA A 20 -3.44 9.88 3.85
CA ALA A 20 -3.11 8.58 4.41
C ALA A 20 -3.32 8.55 5.93
N GLY A 21 -3.97 7.48 6.40
CA GLY A 21 -4.15 7.23 7.82
C GLY A 21 -3.52 5.91 8.24
N VAL A 22 -2.76 5.91 9.35
CA VAL A 22 -2.12 4.70 9.92
C VAL A 22 -3.15 3.60 10.21
N GLY A 23 -3.01 2.46 9.54
CA GLY A 23 -3.91 1.31 9.72
C GLY A 23 -5.11 1.28 8.77
N ALA A 24 -5.21 2.21 7.80
CA ALA A 24 -6.32 2.29 6.84
C ALA A 24 -6.52 0.96 6.11
N LEU A 25 -7.73 0.41 6.24
CA LEU A 25 -8.20 -0.75 5.52
C LEU A 25 -8.87 -0.29 4.22
N VAL A 26 -8.81 -1.12 3.18
CA VAL A 26 -9.64 -0.96 1.97
C VAL A 26 -11.13 -1.14 2.26
N ASP A 27 -11.49 -1.93 3.28
CA ASP A 27 -12.87 -2.34 3.55
C ASP A 27 -13.44 -1.82 4.88
N HIS A 28 -14.76 -1.95 5.04
CA HIS A 28 -15.54 -1.83 6.26
C HIS A 28 -15.54 -3.12 7.08
N GLU A 29 -14.40 -3.58 7.59
CA GLU A 29 -14.43 -4.67 8.58
C GLU A 29 -15.03 -4.20 9.91
N HIS A 30 -16.29 -4.56 10.17
CA HIS A 30 -17.07 -4.20 11.38
C HIS A 30 -16.40 -4.54 12.74
N CYS A 31 -15.25 -5.20 12.77
CA CYS A 31 -14.73 -5.84 13.97
C CYS A 31 -13.32 -5.43 14.41
N ARG A 32 -12.59 -4.63 13.61
CA ARG A 32 -11.38 -3.91 14.06
C ARG A 32 -11.72 -2.53 14.69
N GLN A 33 -13.01 -2.21 14.82
CA GLN A 33 -13.49 -0.89 14.39
C GLN A 33 -13.74 0.23 15.43
N ASN A 34 -13.98 0.02 16.73
CA ASN A 34 -14.82 1.03 17.41
C ASN A 34 -14.20 2.05 18.39
N LEU A 35 -12.99 1.87 18.96
CA LEU A 35 -12.47 2.84 19.97
C LEU A 35 -11.16 3.52 19.57
N LEU A 36 -10.09 2.77 19.35
CA LEU A 36 -8.74 3.34 19.12
C LEU A 36 -8.66 4.18 17.85
N ARG A 37 -9.33 3.78 16.76
CA ARG A 37 -9.35 4.55 15.50
C ARG A 37 -10.21 5.80 15.53
N ARG A 38 -11.27 5.81 16.34
CA ARG A 38 -12.12 7.00 16.56
C ARG A 38 -11.35 8.07 17.31
N ILE A 39 -10.45 7.65 18.21
CA ILE A 39 -9.52 8.51 18.95
C ILE A 39 -8.37 8.98 18.05
N LEU A 40 -7.89 8.13 17.13
CA LEU A 40 -6.76 8.43 16.22
C LEU A 40 -7.17 9.04 14.86
N GLY A 41 -8.46 9.32 14.63
CA GLY A 41 -8.96 9.96 13.41
C GLY A 41 -8.73 9.20 12.10
N THR A 42 -8.40 7.90 12.15
CA THR A 42 -7.91 7.19 10.97
C THR A 42 -9.03 6.83 9.99
N ARG A 43 -9.00 7.42 8.79
CA ARG A 43 -9.94 7.13 7.69
C ARG A 43 -9.53 5.87 6.93
N ASN A 44 -10.50 5.00 6.62
CA ASN A 44 -10.32 3.88 5.70
C ASN A 44 -10.25 4.38 4.24
N PHE A 45 -9.90 3.52 3.28
CA PHE A 45 -9.69 3.94 1.89
C PHE A 45 -10.88 4.71 1.30
N SER A 46 -12.11 4.23 1.53
CA SER A 46 -13.33 4.92 1.10
C SER A 46 -13.47 6.33 1.70
N GLY A 47 -13.10 6.50 2.97
CA GLY A 47 -13.07 7.81 3.63
C GLY A 47 -12.01 8.76 3.06
N GLN A 48 -10.84 8.23 2.69
CA GLN A 48 -9.77 9.01 2.03
C GLN A 48 -10.20 9.44 0.62
N VAL A 49 -10.84 8.55 -0.13
CA VAL A 49 -11.46 8.89 -1.42
C VAL A 49 -12.54 9.95 -1.26
N GLY A 50 -13.38 9.83 -0.23
CA GLY A 50 -14.40 10.83 0.09
C GLY A 50 -13.83 12.23 0.33
N GLU A 51 -12.69 12.33 1.03
CA GLU A 51 -12.00 13.60 1.26
C GLU A 51 -11.44 14.19 -0.04
N LEU A 52 -10.78 13.38 -0.87
CA LEU A 52 -10.27 13.82 -2.17
C LEU A 52 -11.38 14.35 -3.09
N LEU A 53 -12.53 13.67 -3.10
CA LEU A 53 -13.71 14.10 -3.87
C LEU A 53 -14.34 15.40 -3.35
N GLN A 54 -14.12 15.75 -2.08
CA GLN A 54 -14.60 16.98 -1.45
C GLN A 54 -13.55 18.09 -1.42
N ALA A 55 -12.33 17.82 -1.89
CA ALA A 55 -11.25 18.80 -1.89
C ALA A 55 -11.62 20.02 -2.75
N ARG A 56 -11.29 21.23 -2.26
CA ARG A 56 -11.58 22.49 -2.94
C ARG A 56 -11.03 22.52 -4.37
N ARG A 57 -9.87 21.89 -4.58
CA ARG A 57 -9.28 21.64 -5.89
C ARG A 57 -8.95 20.15 -5.95
N PHE A 58 -9.43 19.48 -6.99
CA PHE A 58 -9.09 18.08 -7.23
C PHE A 58 -7.60 17.95 -7.60
N PRO A 59 -6.88 16.94 -7.10
CA PRO A 59 -5.43 16.84 -7.36
C PRO A 59 -5.10 16.50 -8.81
N ASP A 60 -4.02 17.11 -9.31
CA ASP A 60 -3.46 16.79 -10.63
C ASP A 60 -2.71 15.42 -10.61
N LEU A 61 -2.08 15.05 -9.50
CA LEU A 61 -1.41 13.76 -9.27
C LEU A 61 -1.93 13.09 -8.00
N ILE A 62 -2.39 11.85 -8.10
CA ILE A 62 -2.87 11.03 -6.99
C ILE A 62 -2.00 9.78 -6.90
N LEU A 63 -1.29 9.62 -5.78
CA LEU A 63 -0.48 8.44 -5.48
C LEU A 63 -1.22 7.59 -4.46
N ILE A 64 -1.58 6.36 -4.85
CA ILE A 64 -2.28 5.42 -3.97
C ILE A 64 -1.34 4.27 -3.65
N CYS A 65 -0.97 4.17 -2.39
CA CYS A 65 -0.17 3.07 -1.85
C CYS A 65 -0.91 2.47 -0.67
N ILE A 66 -1.18 1.17 -0.74
CA ILE A 66 -1.74 0.43 0.39
C ILE A 66 -0.63 -0.43 0.97
N GLY A 67 -0.37 -0.25 2.25
CA GLY A 67 0.62 -1.06 2.95
C GLY A 67 0.09 -2.45 3.29
N HIS A 68 0.47 -2.94 4.45
CA HIS A 68 0.18 -4.30 4.93
C HIS A 68 -1.24 -4.51 5.49
N ASN A 69 -2.07 -3.48 5.62
CA ASN A 69 -3.26 -3.53 6.48
C ASN A 69 -4.33 -4.53 6.05
N ASN A 70 -4.37 -4.88 4.77
CA ASN A 70 -5.39 -5.76 4.20
C ASN A 70 -4.93 -7.21 4.00
N VAL A 71 -3.70 -7.54 4.41
CA VAL A 71 -3.11 -8.85 4.11
C VAL A 71 -2.84 -9.72 5.34
N ASP A 72 -3.24 -9.30 6.56
CA ASP A 72 -3.13 -10.12 7.78
C ASP A 72 -4.13 -11.29 7.78
N TRP A 73 -3.91 -12.24 6.87
CA TRP A 73 -4.82 -13.33 6.50
C TRP A 73 -5.14 -14.28 7.66
N ALA A 74 -4.21 -14.42 8.60
CA ALA A 74 -4.31 -15.31 9.76
C ALA A 74 -5.11 -14.66 10.91
N TRP A 75 -5.35 -13.35 10.85
CA TRP A 75 -6.17 -12.66 11.83
C TRP A 75 -7.60 -13.20 11.83
N ARG A 76 -8.07 -13.64 13.01
CA ARG A 76 -9.40 -14.26 13.21
C ARG A 76 -9.71 -15.37 12.21
N CYS A 77 -8.68 -16.01 11.68
CA CYS A 77 -8.81 -17.13 10.78
C CYS A 77 -9.26 -18.35 11.59
N PRO A 78 -10.37 -19.03 11.23
CA PRO A 78 -10.74 -20.29 11.85
C PRO A 78 -9.62 -21.32 11.70
N GLN A 79 -9.43 -22.19 12.69
CA GLN A 79 -8.32 -23.17 12.68
C GLN A 79 -8.28 -24.02 11.40
N HIS A 80 -9.44 -24.47 10.91
CA HIS A 80 -9.51 -25.26 9.68
C HIS A 80 -9.03 -24.49 8.43
N GLU A 81 -9.21 -23.17 8.38
CA GLU A 81 -8.69 -22.32 7.30
C GLU A 81 -7.21 -21.92 7.52
N LEU A 82 -6.71 -21.96 8.77
CA LEU A 82 -5.27 -21.86 9.03
C LEU A 82 -4.53 -23.09 8.51
N ASP A 83 -5.12 -24.27 8.72
CA ASP A 83 -4.56 -25.55 8.28
C ASP A 83 -4.70 -25.76 6.77
N THR A 84 -5.70 -25.13 6.13
CA THR A 84 -5.99 -25.24 4.68
C THR A 84 -6.26 -23.85 4.05
N PRO A 85 -5.23 -23.01 3.89
CA PRO A 85 -5.38 -21.62 3.45
C PRO A 85 -5.75 -21.46 1.97
N GLU A 86 -5.68 -22.53 1.17
CA GLU A 86 -5.83 -22.51 -0.30
C GLU A 86 -7.14 -21.90 -0.78
N GLU A 87 -8.22 -22.06 -0.02
CA GLU A 87 -9.54 -21.50 -0.35
C GLU A 87 -9.74 -20.10 0.23
N ARG A 88 -9.02 -19.75 1.31
CA ARG A 88 -9.15 -18.45 1.97
C ARG A 88 -8.39 -17.35 1.21
N LEU A 89 -7.15 -17.59 0.80
CA LEU A 89 -6.33 -16.55 0.16
C LEU A 89 -6.96 -15.99 -1.14
N PRO A 90 -7.50 -16.81 -2.06
CA PRO A 90 -8.21 -16.31 -3.23
C PRO A 90 -9.44 -15.47 -2.87
N ARG A 91 -10.24 -15.89 -1.88
CA ARG A 91 -11.40 -15.13 -1.40
C ARG A 91 -11.00 -13.75 -0.88
N LEU A 92 -9.97 -13.69 -0.02
CA LEU A 92 -9.45 -12.42 0.49
C LEU A 92 -8.95 -11.49 -0.62
N SER A 93 -8.27 -12.05 -1.63
CA SER A 93 -7.77 -11.29 -2.78
C SER A 93 -8.92 -10.72 -3.63
N GLU A 94 -9.97 -11.51 -3.85
CA GLU A 94 -11.15 -11.08 -4.61
C GLU A 94 -11.97 -10.03 -3.85
N GLU A 95 -12.19 -10.21 -2.55
CA GLU A 95 -12.85 -9.21 -1.69
C GLU A 95 -12.08 -7.88 -1.68
N PHE A 96 -10.74 -7.95 -1.61
CA PHE A 96 -9.87 -6.78 -1.75
C PHE A 96 -10.09 -6.10 -3.10
N ARG A 97 -10.04 -6.86 -4.20
CA ARG A 97 -10.24 -6.36 -5.56
C ARG A 97 -11.57 -5.62 -5.70
N GLN A 98 -12.66 -6.22 -5.23
CA GLN A 98 -14.01 -5.65 -5.35
C GLN A 98 -14.14 -4.32 -4.60
N ASN A 99 -13.66 -4.28 -3.35
CA ASN A 99 -13.70 -3.08 -2.53
C ASN A 99 -12.80 -1.97 -3.11
N TYR A 100 -11.60 -2.32 -3.57
CA TYR A 100 -10.69 -1.36 -4.18
C TYR A 100 -11.28 -0.79 -5.48
N ALA A 101 -11.81 -1.65 -6.35
CA ALA A 101 -12.39 -1.24 -7.63
C ALA A 101 -13.56 -0.28 -7.45
N ARG A 102 -14.39 -0.49 -6.42
CA ARG A 102 -15.49 0.43 -6.09
C ARG A 102 -14.97 1.84 -5.81
N GLU A 103 -13.96 1.97 -4.95
CA GLU A 103 -13.41 3.27 -4.57
C GLU A 103 -12.60 3.91 -5.69
N LEU A 104 -11.85 3.11 -6.46
CA LEU A 104 -11.10 3.62 -7.62
C LEU A 104 -12.02 4.13 -8.73
N ARG A 105 -13.16 3.47 -8.98
CA ARG A 105 -14.19 3.99 -9.90
C ARG A 105 -14.73 5.34 -9.44
N ARG A 106 -14.97 5.52 -8.13
CA ARG A 106 -15.41 6.82 -7.59
C ARG A 106 -14.39 7.92 -7.85
N LEU A 107 -13.09 7.63 -7.70
CA LEU A 107 -12.02 8.58 -8.02
C LEU A 107 -11.98 8.92 -9.52
N LEU A 108 -12.10 7.91 -10.40
CA LEU A 108 -12.12 8.13 -11.85
C LEU A 108 -13.31 8.97 -12.30
N GLU A 109 -14.49 8.72 -11.73
CA GLU A 109 -15.69 9.52 -11.96
C GLU A 109 -15.52 10.97 -11.48
N GLY A 110 -14.88 11.18 -10.33
CA GLY A 110 -14.51 12.51 -9.84
C GLY A 110 -13.47 13.22 -10.72
N ALA A 111 -12.49 12.48 -11.25
CA ALA A 111 -11.51 13.00 -12.19
C ALA A 111 -12.15 13.38 -13.54
N ARG A 112 -13.16 12.63 -13.99
CA ARG A 112 -13.84 12.84 -15.28
C ARG A 112 -14.54 14.19 -15.41
N ILE A 113 -15.03 14.76 -14.31
CA ILE A 113 -15.70 16.06 -14.34
C ILE A 113 -14.72 17.24 -14.25
N GLN A 114 -13.42 16.96 -14.10
CA GLN A 114 -12.39 17.99 -14.02
C GLN A 114 -12.05 18.53 -15.42
N GLN A 115 -11.63 19.79 -15.48
CA GLN A 115 -11.17 20.45 -16.71
C GLN A 115 -9.64 20.44 -16.88
N HIS A 116 -8.94 19.70 -16.03
CA HIS A 116 -7.47 19.57 -16.03
C HIS A 116 -7.07 18.10 -16.10
N ARG A 117 -5.79 17.85 -16.41
CA ARG A 117 -5.27 16.49 -16.46
C ARG A 117 -5.10 15.92 -15.06
N VAL A 118 -5.53 14.67 -14.87
CA VAL A 118 -5.39 13.94 -13.61
C VAL A 118 -4.64 12.64 -13.86
N ALA A 119 -3.52 12.46 -13.17
CA ALA A 119 -2.79 11.20 -13.13
C ALA A 119 -3.07 10.47 -11.81
N ILE A 120 -3.44 9.20 -11.89
CA ILE A 120 -3.66 8.31 -10.74
C ILE A 120 -2.71 7.13 -10.87
N VAL A 121 -1.83 6.97 -9.88
CA VAL A 121 -0.87 5.87 -9.82
C VAL A 121 -1.23 4.97 -8.64
N VAL A 122 -1.55 3.72 -8.96
CA VAL A 122 -1.81 2.65 -7.99
C VAL A 122 -0.54 1.82 -7.83
N TYR A 123 0.11 1.94 -6.68
CA TYR A 123 1.25 1.10 -6.34
C TYR A 123 0.79 -0.25 -5.79
N GLY A 124 1.45 -1.31 -6.26
CA GLY A 124 1.35 -2.63 -5.63
C GLY A 124 1.84 -2.63 -4.19
N LEU A 125 1.43 -3.64 -3.43
CA LEU A 125 1.95 -3.95 -2.11
C LEU A 125 3.46 -4.21 -2.17
N ILE A 126 4.15 -3.92 -1.05
CA ILE A 126 5.58 -4.16 -0.91
C ILE A 126 5.96 -5.63 -1.16
N ASN A 127 7.22 -5.85 -1.53
CA ASN A 127 7.78 -7.19 -1.69
C ASN A 127 7.89 -7.92 -0.34
N PHE A 128 6.84 -8.65 0.07
CA PHE A 128 6.84 -9.39 1.33
C PHE A 128 7.88 -10.52 1.38
N GLU A 129 8.21 -11.15 0.25
CA GLU A 129 9.27 -12.16 0.23
C GLU A 129 10.64 -11.57 0.57
N SER A 130 10.99 -10.44 -0.06
CA SER A 130 12.24 -9.74 0.24
C SER A 130 12.20 -9.17 1.66
N TYR A 131 11.13 -8.49 2.03
CA TYR A 131 10.92 -7.96 3.39
C TYR A 131 11.12 -9.03 4.47
N PHE A 132 10.61 -10.25 4.28
CA PHE A 132 10.75 -11.30 5.27
C PHE A 132 12.18 -11.84 5.41
N LYS A 133 13.01 -11.75 4.37
CA LYS A 133 14.45 -12.03 4.51
C LYS A 133 15.14 -11.02 5.42
N GLY A 134 14.82 -9.73 5.27
CA GLY A 134 15.30 -8.68 6.16
C GLY A 134 14.82 -8.89 7.59
N ARG A 135 13.56 -9.32 7.74
CA ARG A 135 12.96 -9.61 9.04
C ARG A 135 13.62 -10.82 9.73
N GLU A 136 13.89 -11.90 9.01
CA GLU A 136 14.62 -13.07 9.51
C GLU A 136 16.07 -12.71 9.89
N ALA A 137 16.70 -11.77 9.20
CA ALA A 137 18.01 -11.25 9.59
C ALA A 137 17.92 -10.45 10.90
N ALA A 138 16.92 -9.58 11.06
CA ALA A 138 16.68 -8.84 12.31
C ALA A 138 16.39 -9.78 13.49
N GLU A 139 15.64 -10.86 13.27
CA GLU A 139 15.37 -11.91 14.26
C GLU A 139 16.64 -12.59 14.73
N ARG A 140 17.50 -13.02 13.80
CA ARG A 140 18.80 -13.63 14.15
C ARG A 140 19.72 -12.67 14.90
N LEU A 141 19.71 -11.38 14.54
CA LEU A 141 20.46 -10.35 15.27
C LEU A 141 19.94 -10.20 16.71
N GLN A 142 18.62 -10.15 16.91
CA GLN A 142 18.01 -10.08 18.23
C GLN A 142 18.28 -11.34 19.07
N GLU A 143 18.27 -12.53 18.46
CA GLU A 143 18.63 -13.78 19.15
C GLU A 143 20.06 -13.73 19.70
N SER A 144 20.98 -13.04 19.00
CA SER A 144 22.36 -12.87 19.45
C SER A 144 22.58 -11.72 20.44
N ASP A 145 21.78 -10.64 20.32
CA ASP A 145 21.83 -9.46 21.19
C ASP A 145 20.42 -8.92 21.39
N THR A 146 19.86 -9.18 22.57
CA THR A 146 18.48 -8.83 22.92
C THR A 146 18.26 -7.32 23.07
N THR A 147 19.32 -6.50 23.04
CA THR A 147 19.20 -5.04 23.01
C THR A 147 18.82 -4.51 21.63
N LEU A 148 19.05 -5.30 20.58
CA LEU A 148 18.64 -4.99 19.21
C LEU A 148 17.16 -5.34 19.00
N TYR A 149 16.44 -4.47 18.28
CA TYR A 149 15.01 -4.64 17.96
C TYR A 149 14.13 -5.01 19.17
N PRO A 150 14.19 -4.25 20.29
CA PRO A 150 13.57 -4.62 21.57
C PRO A 150 12.04 -4.85 21.53
N HIS A 151 11.36 -4.44 20.46
CA HIS A 151 9.92 -4.62 20.28
C HIS A 151 9.56 -5.52 19.08
N LEU A 152 10.52 -6.26 18.53
CA LEU A 152 10.32 -7.15 17.38
C LEU A 152 9.13 -8.10 17.57
N GLU A 153 9.11 -8.83 18.69
CA GLU A 153 8.06 -9.81 18.99
C GLU A 153 6.68 -9.20 19.22
N THR A 154 6.63 -7.91 19.58
CA THR A 154 5.36 -7.20 19.77
C THR A 154 4.57 -7.15 18.47
N THR A 155 5.25 -7.15 17.32
CA THR A 155 4.63 -7.22 15.99
C THR A 155 3.70 -8.43 15.84
N TYR A 156 4.08 -9.60 16.38
CA TYR A 156 3.27 -10.83 16.28
C TYR A 156 1.95 -10.77 17.04
N LYS A 157 1.85 -9.88 18.04
CA LYS A 157 0.59 -9.67 18.77
C LYS A 157 -0.42 -8.88 17.94
N TYR A 158 0.06 -8.05 17.03
CA TYR A 158 -0.78 -7.15 16.23
C TYR A 158 -1.00 -7.60 14.80
N PHE A 159 -0.07 -8.39 14.26
CA PHE A 159 -0.14 -8.95 12.92
C PHE A 159 0.18 -10.43 12.97
N ILE A 160 -0.85 -11.27 13.01
CA ILE A 160 -0.68 -12.71 13.24
C ILE A 160 0.08 -13.33 12.06
N SER A 161 -0.23 -12.92 10.83
CA SER A 161 0.42 -13.41 9.60
C SER A 161 1.93 -13.17 9.52
N PHE A 162 2.51 -12.40 10.45
CA PHE A 162 3.94 -12.16 10.55
C PHE A 162 4.70 -13.29 11.23
N ASN A 163 3.98 -14.13 11.97
CA ASN A 163 4.57 -15.33 12.54
C ASN A 163 5.25 -16.15 11.43
N PRO A 164 6.48 -16.66 11.63
CA PRO A 164 7.20 -17.47 10.64
C PRO A 164 6.35 -18.56 9.97
N ALA A 165 5.45 -19.21 10.72
CA ALA A 165 4.56 -20.25 10.20
C ALA A 165 3.58 -19.75 9.10
N TYR A 166 3.30 -18.45 9.05
CA TYR A 166 2.27 -17.86 8.18
C TYR A 166 2.84 -16.95 7.07
N ARG A 167 4.13 -16.62 7.11
CA ARG A 167 4.79 -15.68 6.18
C ARG A 167 4.66 -16.10 4.73
N ARG A 168 4.83 -17.39 4.44
CA ARG A 168 4.72 -17.93 3.08
C ARG A 168 3.36 -17.62 2.45
N ASN A 169 2.29 -17.80 3.22
CA ASN A 169 0.94 -17.52 2.77
C ASN A 169 0.66 -16.01 2.71
N LEU A 170 1.30 -15.22 3.57
CA LEU A 170 1.23 -13.76 3.46
C LEU A 170 1.86 -13.27 2.16
N SER A 171 3.07 -13.73 1.83
CA SER A 171 3.73 -13.41 0.56
C SER A 171 2.90 -13.85 -0.64
N ARG A 172 2.30 -15.06 -0.58
CA ARG A 172 1.38 -15.54 -1.62
C ARG A 172 0.17 -14.64 -1.79
N LEU A 173 -0.49 -14.26 -0.69
CA LEU A 173 -1.64 -13.36 -0.74
C LEU A 173 -1.27 -11.99 -1.32
N ALA A 174 -0.13 -11.43 -0.91
CA ALA A 174 0.33 -10.15 -1.43
C ALA A 174 0.58 -10.18 -2.94
N SER A 175 1.18 -11.27 -3.45
CA SER A 175 1.35 -11.48 -4.89
C SER A 175 0.00 -11.58 -5.62
N MET A 176 -0.97 -12.29 -5.05
CA MET A 176 -2.33 -12.38 -5.62
C MET A 176 -3.00 -11.00 -5.66
N VAL A 177 -2.91 -10.22 -4.57
CA VAL A 177 -3.45 -8.86 -4.50
C VAL A 177 -2.78 -7.93 -5.53
N ASN A 178 -1.47 -8.04 -5.74
CA ASN A 178 -0.77 -7.27 -6.76
C ASN A 178 -1.24 -7.59 -8.18
N GLU A 179 -1.48 -8.87 -8.48
CA GLU A 179 -2.08 -9.27 -9.75
C GLU A 179 -3.52 -8.74 -9.90
N GLU A 180 -4.30 -8.77 -8.82
CA GLU A 180 -5.65 -8.19 -8.83
C GLU A 180 -5.63 -6.67 -9.06
N LEU A 181 -4.71 -5.94 -8.43
CA LEU A 181 -4.53 -4.51 -8.65
C LEU A 181 -4.18 -4.20 -10.10
N ARG A 182 -3.23 -4.94 -10.67
CA ARG A 182 -2.82 -4.81 -12.07
C ARG A 182 -3.99 -5.08 -13.02
N ALA A 183 -4.65 -6.23 -12.87
CA ALA A 183 -5.77 -6.64 -13.72
C ALA A 183 -6.97 -5.69 -13.60
N MET A 184 -7.25 -5.19 -12.39
CA MET A 184 -8.29 -4.19 -12.14
C MET A 184 -7.97 -2.88 -12.86
N VAL A 185 -6.75 -2.35 -12.75
CA VAL A 185 -6.34 -1.12 -13.46
C VAL A 185 -6.47 -1.30 -14.97
N GLU A 186 -6.04 -2.44 -15.52
CA GLU A 186 -6.21 -2.75 -16.95
C GLU A 186 -7.69 -2.80 -17.37
N ALA A 187 -8.55 -3.41 -16.54
CA ALA A 187 -9.99 -3.48 -16.80
C ALA A 187 -10.64 -2.09 -16.78
N LEU A 188 -10.30 -1.25 -15.81
CA LEU A 188 -10.80 0.12 -15.71
C LEU A 188 -10.31 0.98 -16.88
N ASN A 189 -9.04 0.87 -17.28
CA ASN A 189 -8.55 1.57 -18.47
C ASN A 189 -9.32 1.18 -19.74
N ARG A 190 -9.74 -0.08 -19.89
CA ARG A 190 -10.62 -0.50 -20.99
C ARG A 190 -12.03 0.08 -20.87
N GLU A 191 -12.61 0.05 -19.68
CA GLU A 191 -13.94 0.59 -19.36
C GLU A 191 -14.03 2.10 -19.70
N PHE A 192 -12.99 2.86 -19.34
CA PHE A 192 -12.94 4.31 -19.53
C PHE A 192 -12.29 4.74 -20.86
N SER A 193 -11.84 3.79 -21.72
CA SER A 193 -11.02 4.00 -22.94
C SER A 193 -11.45 5.10 -23.92
N LYS A 194 -12.76 5.43 -23.95
CA LYS A 194 -13.32 6.45 -24.85
C LYS A 194 -13.32 7.87 -24.27
N GLN A 195 -12.84 8.06 -23.03
CA GLN A 195 -13.01 9.29 -22.24
C GLN A 195 -11.67 9.88 -21.73
N ILE A 196 -10.52 9.46 -22.30
CA ILE A 196 -9.21 9.41 -21.59
C ILE A 196 -8.24 10.57 -21.80
N GLU A 197 -8.44 11.54 -22.70
CA GLU A 197 -7.39 12.56 -22.95
C GLU A 197 -6.97 13.36 -21.71
N GLN A 198 -7.82 13.42 -20.68
CA GLN A 198 -7.59 14.15 -19.43
C GLN A 198 -7.30 13.26 -18.21
N ILE A 199 -7.37 11.92 -18.31
CA ILE A 199 -7.16 11.03 -17.17
C ILE A 199 -6.13 9.96 -17.52
N GLN A 200 -5.14 9.76 -16.67
CA GLN A 200 -4.23 8.62 -16.76
C GLN A 200 -4.35 7.77 -15.50
N LEU A 201 -4.74 6.49 -15.65
CA LEU A 201 -4.68 5.51 -14.57
C LEU A 201 -3.55 4.51 -14.85
N ARG A 202 -2.61 4.39 -13.91
CA ARG A 202 -1.48 3.45 -14.02
C ARG A 202 -1.39 2.54 -12.81
N TYR A 203 -0.98 1.31 -13.05
CA TYR A 203 -0.47 0.40 -12.04
C TYR A 203 1.05 0.48 -12.03
N SER A 204 1.64 0.51 -10.85
CA SER A 204 3.09 0.49 -10.63
C SER A 204 3.47 -0.68 -9.75
N ASN A 205 4.37 -1.54 -10.23
CA ASN A 205 4.95 -2.62 -9.43
C ASN A 205 6.23 -2.19 -8.69
N ALA A 206 6.58 -0.90 -8.68
CA ALA A 206 7.86 -0.41 -8.14
C ALA A 206 8.09 -0.83 -6.67
N LEU A 207 7.04 -0.79 -5.84
CA LEU A 207 7.13 -1.24 -4.44
C LEU A 207 7.17 -2.76 -4.31
N ALA A 208 6.52 -3.47 -5.22
CA ALA A 208 6.47 -4.94 -5.26
C ALA A 208 7.80 -5.55 -5.71
N THR A 209 8.69 -4.77 -6.34
CA THR A 209 10.00 -5.21 -6.81
C THR A 209 11.17 -4.62 -6.01
N ALA A 210 10.91 -3.64 -5.13
CA ALA A 210 11.92 -3.09 -4.24
C ALA A 210 12.53 -4.17 -3.33
N ASP A 211 13.85 -4.13 -3.17
CA ASP A 211 14.58 -5.07 -2.32
C ASP A 211 14.66 -4.55 -0.88
N LEU A 212 13.99 -5.25 0.02
CA LEU A 212 13.91 -5.01 1.47
C LEU A 212 14.57 -6.15 2.27
N SER A 213 15.51 -6.88 1.66
CA SER A 213 16.08 -8.11 2.22
C SER A 213 17.12 -7.92 3.33
N CYS A 214 17.47 -6.67 3.64
CA CYS A 214 18.46 -6.31 4.64
C CYS A 214 17.79 -5.83 5.95
N ALA A 215 18.34 -6.22 7.10
CA ALA A 215 17.78 -5.88 8.42
C ALA A 215 17.87 -4.38 8.74
N GLU A 216 18.85 -3.68 8.17
CA GLU A 216 19.09 -2.25 8.30
C GLU A 216 18.00 -1.41 7.63
N LEU A 217 17.23 -2.01 6.72
CA LEU A 217 16.07 -1.38 6.08
C LEU A 217 14.83 -1.42 6.98
N LEU A 218 14.90 -2.10 8.12
CA LEU A 218 13.86 -2.21 9.13
C LEU A 218 14.16 -1.31 10.32
N HIS A 219 13.12 -0.77 10.93
CA HIS A 219 13.23 0.17 12.03
C HIS A 219 13.89 -0.51 13.24
N PRO A 220 14.92 0.10 13.86
CA PRO A 220 15.78 -0.57 14.84
C PRO A 220 15.10 -0.90 16.17
N ILE A 221 13.86 -0.41 16.38
CA ILE A 221 13.08 -0.69 17.59
C ILE A 221 12.16 -1.89 17.40
N ASP A 222 11.42 -1.94 16.30
CA ASP A 222 10.33 -2.91 16.10
C ASP A 222 10.61 -3.93 15.00
N GLY A 223 11.67 -3.73 14.20
CA GLY A 223 12.02 -4.59 13.07
C GLY A 223 10.89 -4.74 12.06
N TRP A 224 9.95 -3.79 12.02
CA TRP A 224 8.67 -3.89 11.32
C TRP A 224 8.49 -2.74 10.33
N HIS A 225 8.48 -1.51 10.84
CA HIS A 225 8.39 -0.34 9.97
C HIS A 225 9.67 -0.20 9.16
N ALA A 226 9.61 0.48 8.03
CA ALA A 226 10.82 0.83 7.30
C ALA A 226 11.70 1.76 8.17
N SER A 227 13.01 1.54 8.15
CA SER A 227 13.99 2.51 8.67
C SER A 227 14.03 3.75 7.76
N VAL A 228 14.88 4.72 8.09
CA VAL A 228 15.12 5.87 7.20
C VAL A 228 15.65 5.38 5.84
N GLU A 229 16.55 4.41 5.85
CA GLU A 229 17.14 3.79 4.67
C GLU A 229 16.08 2.98 3.90
N GLY A 230 15.25 2.20 4.59
CA GLY A 230 14.12 1.48 3.98
C GLY A 230 13.13 2.44 3.31
N HIS A 231 12.82 3.57 3.94
CA HIS A 231 11.98 4.61 3.34
C HIS A 231 12.63 5.23 2.10
N ASN A 232 13.95 5.44 2.10
CA ASN A 232 14.65 5.95 0.91
C ASN A 232 14.54 4.96 -0.27
N VAL A 233 14.77 3.66 -0.04
CA VAL A 233 14.65 2.62 -1.08
C VAL A 233 13.26 2.61 -1.69
N LEU A 234 12.21 2.64 -0.86
CA LEU A 234 10.82 2.65 -1.34
C LEU A 234 10.47 3.95 -2.07
N ALA A 235 10.94 5.10 -1.56
CA ALA A 235 10.70 6.39 -2.19
C ALA A 235 11.39 6.50 -3.56
N ASP A 236 12.64 6.04 -3.66
CA ASP A 236 13.41 6.06 -4.91
C ASP A 236 12.79 5.13 -5.96
N ALA A 237 12.36 3.93 -5.56
CA ALA A 237 11.65 3.01 -6.44
C ALA A 237 10.33 3.63 -6.95
N ALA A 238 9.50 4.13 -6.03
CA ALA A 238 8.22 4.75 -6.37
C ALA A 238 8.38 5.97 -7.29
N PHE A 239 9.35 6.84 -6.98
CA PHE A 239 9.61 8.06 -7.74
C PHE A 239 10.15 7.76 -9.14
N SER A 240 11.05 6.77 -9.28
CA SER A 240 11.62 6.38 -10.58
C SER A 240 10.54 5.97 -11.58
N ASP A 241 9.42 5.39 -11.11
CA ASP A 241 8.30 4.98 -11.97
C ASP A 241 7.26 6.10 -12.22
N LEU A 242 7.40 7.27 -11.58
CA LEU A 242 6.48 8.41 -11.79
C LEU A 242 6.66 9.13 -13.11
N LYS A 243 7.82 8.98 -13.77
CA LYS A 243 8.17 9.75 -14.97
C LYS A 243 7.04 9.80 -16.02
N PRO A 244 6.42 8.67 -16.45
CA PRO A 244 5.34 8.73 -17.45
C PRO A 244 4.09 9.51 -16.99
N SER A 245 3.84 9.56 -15.68
CA SER A 245 2.72 10.31 -15.10
C SER A 245 3.04 11.80 -14.98
N LEU A 246 4.29 12.15 -14.67
CA LEU A 246 4.74 13.54 -14.71
C LEU A 246 4.70 14.09 -16.14
N GLU A 247 5.17 13.32 -17.12
CA GLU A 247 5.11 13.68 -18.54
C GLU A 247 3.66 13.88 -19.03
N PHE A 248 2.74 13.01 -18.60
CA PHE A 248 1.30 13.16 -18.88
C PHE A 248 0.75 14.49 -18.35
N LEU A 249 1.18 14.90 -17.15
CA LEU A 249 0.82 16.18 -16.54
C LEU A 249 1.57 17.38 -17.13
N GLY A 250 2.51 17.15 -18.07
CA GLY A 250 3.31 18.22 -18.67
C GLY A 250 4.47 18.71 -17.79
N ILE A 251 4.83 17.95 -16.76
CA ILE A 251 5.96 18.22 -15.86
C ILE A 251 7.18 17.48 -16.42
N ARG A 252 8.31 18.19 -16.59
CA ARG A 252 9.56 17.67 -17.17
C ARG A 252 10.66 17.59 -16.13
#